data_AF-A0A0G1PE81-F1
#
_entry.id   AF-A0A0G1PE81-F1
#
_cell.length_a   1.000
_cell.length_b   1.000
_cell.length_c   1.000
_cell.angle_alpha   90.00
_cell.angle_beta   90.00
_cell.angle_gamma   90.00
#
_symmetry.space_group_name_H-M   'P 1'
#
loop_
_entity.id
_entity.type
_entity.pdbx_description
1 polymer ?
#
loop_
_entity_poly.entity_id
_entity_poly.type
_entity_poly.pdbx_seq_one_letter_code
_entity_poly.pdbx_strand_id
1 'polypeptide(L)'
;PLFYLSVFYVGYLVVMTYPAKKLDRYTIPEFPYLALIAVCGYFEVKKRWSLVGALLPVLLTLGFIAYPVVALYPYYFTYTNPLFGSAKAANALVAQKPFGIAVPQLKEFVLANYGYYPKLGFVDTKPMKAIYPNSRVFDIRVYGGGSYDLVILGPNEELPEELANGDHAFVFDRALHINGLEYWRIYVKQK
;
A
#
# COMPACT_ATOMS: atom_id res chain seq x y z
N PRO A 1 15.73 34.15 -1.44
CA PRO A 1 14.43 33.51 -1.14
C PRO A 1 14.45 31.99 -1.32
N LEU A 2 14.79 31.49 -2.52
CA LEU A 2 14.80 30.05 -2.81
C LEU A 2 15.72 29.25 -1.88
N PHE A 3 16.93 29.75 -1.62
CA PHE A 3 17.88 29.13 -0.70
C PHE A 3 17.30 28.91 0.70
N TYR A 4 16.66 29.93 1.29
CA TYR A 4 16.04 29.82 2.62
C TYR A 4 14.89 28.81 2.64
N LEU A 5 14.07 28.79 1.57
CA LEU A 5 13.04 27.77 1.41
C LEU A 5 13.66 26.38 1.29
N SER A 6 14.76 26.23 0.54
CA SER A 6 15.49 24.96 0.44
C SER A 6 15.98 24.47 1.78
N VAL A 7 16.62 25.34 2.57
CA VAL A 7 17.09 24.98 3.92
C VAL A 7 15.91 24.56 4.80
N PHE A 8 14.79 25.29 4.75
CA PHE A 8 13.60 24.96 5.53
C PHE A 8 13.00 23.61 5.13
N TYR A 9 12.73 23.37 3.84
CA TYR A 9 12.06 22.15 3.38
C TYR A 9 12.96 20.92 3.41
N VAL A 10 14.26 21.07 3.17
CA VAL A 10 15.22 19.97 3.39
C VAL A 10 15.34 19.66 4.88
N GLY A 11 15.40 20.68 5.74
CA GLY A 11 15.37 20.49 7.20
C GLY A 11 14.08 19.81 7.67
N TYR A 12 12.93 20.21 7.12
CA TYR A 12 11.63 19.60 7.38
C TYR A 12 11.62 18.11 7.01
N LEU A 13 12.08 17.77 5.80
CA LEU A 13 12.24 16.38 5.34
C LEU A 13 13.08 15.56 6.33
N VAL A 14 14.25 16.08 6.73
CA VAL A 14 15.13 15.41 7.69
C VAL A 14 14.42 15.20 9.03
N VAL A 15 13.78 16.24 9.59
CA VAL A 15 13.06 16.12 10.86
C VAL A 15 11.92 15.10 10.76
N MET A 16 11.19 15.06 9.65
CA MET A 16 10.10 14.11 9.43
C MET A 16 10.56 12.66 9.24
N THR A 17 11.86 12.41 9.04
CA THR A 17 12.40 11.04 8.99
C THR A 17 12.61 10.41 10.37
N TYR A 18 12.68 11.21 11.44
CA TYR A 18 13.01 10.74 12.79
C TYR A 18 11.86 10.03 13.54
N PRO A 19 10.60 10.51 13.50
CA PRO A 19 9.51 9.88 14.26
C PRO A 19 9.26 8.41 13.85
N ALA A 20 9.00 7.56 14.83
CA ALA A 20 8.69 6.13 14.62
C ALA A 20 7.36 5.91 13.88
N LYS A 21 6.39 6.84 14.03
CA LYS A 21 5.09 6.77 13.39
C LYS A 21 4.98 7.84 12.30
N LYS A 22 5.16 7.44 11.05
CA LYS A 22 5.09 8.32 9.88
C LYS A 22 3.71 8.21 9.24
N LEU A 23 3.09 9.35 8.98
CA LEU A 23 1.88 9.43 8.18
C LEU A 23 2.24 10.04 6.83
N ASP A 24 1.69 9.44 5.78
CA ASP A 24 1.69 9.93 4.40
C ASP A 24 1.38 11.44 4.30
N ARG A 25 0.41 11.93 5.07
CA ARG A 25 0.01 13.35 5.07
C ARG A 25 1.10 14.34 5.51
N TYR A 26 2.16 13.88 6.17
CA TYR A 26 3.26 14.75 6.58
C TYR A 26 4.11 15.23 5.40
N THR A 27 4.01 14.62 4.22
CA THR A 27 4.73 15.10 3.03
C THR A 27 3.96 16.19 2.27
N ILE A 28 2.66 16.37 2.55
CA ILE A 28 1.79 17.34 1.84
C ILE A 28 2.39 18.77 1.81
N PRO A 29 2.94 19.31 2.92
CA PRO A 29 3.53 20.64 2.92
C PRO A 29 4.72 20.81 1.97
N GLU A 30 5.39 19.73 1.55
CA GLU A 30 6.58 19.77 0.70
C GLU A 30 6.23 20.00 -0.78
N PHE A 31 5.02 19.61 -1.21
CA PHE A 31 4.61 19.64 -2.61
C PHE A 31 4.71 21.03 -3.27
N PRO A 32 4.28 22.15 -2.63
CA PRO A 32 4.45 23.48 -3.22
C PRO A 32 5.91 23.85 -3.49
N TYR A 33 6.82 23.46 -2.59
CA TYR A 33 8.25 23.72 -2.76
C TYR A 33 8.87 22.83 -3.84
N LEU A 34 8.53 21.54 -3.88
CA LEU A 34 8.95 20.63 -4.93
C LEU A 34 8.45 21.09 -6.31
N ALA A 35 7.21 21.60 -6.40
CA ALA A 35 6.66 22.18 -7.61
C ALA A 35 7.45 23.43 -8.06
N LEU A 36 7.82 24.30 -7.12
CA LEU A 36 8.66 25.47 -7.41
C LEU A 36 10.02 25.06 -7.98
N ILE A 37 10.72 24.10 -7.34
CA ILE A 37 12.00 23.58 -7.85
C ILE A 37 11.81 22.97 -9.24
N ALA A 38 10.76 22.18 -9.45
CA ALA A 38 10.49 21.54 -10.73
C ALA A 38 10.31 22.57 -11.86
N VAL A 39 9.59 23.66 -11.61
CA VAL A 39 9.42 24.76 -12.58
C VAL A 39 10.74 25.48 -12.84
N CYS A 40 11.51 25.82 -11.80
CA CYS A 40 12.82 26.44 -11.98
C CYS A 40 13.77 25.55 -12.79
N GLY A 41 13.84 24.26 -12.45
CA GLY A 41 14.63 23.26 -13.16
C GLY A 41 14.20 23.10 -14.62
N TYR A 42 12.90 23.08 -14.89
CA TYR A 42 12.37 23.05 -16.26
C TYR A 42 12.85 24.24 -17.10
N PHE A 43 12.81 25.47 -16.57
CA PHE A 43 13.27 26.64 -17.31
C PHE A 43 14.78 26.61 -17.58
N GLU A 44 15.60 26.15 -16.63
CA GLU A 44 17.04 26.02 -16.86
C GLU A 44 17.38 24.94 -17.89
N VAL A 45 16.68 23.80 -17.85
CA VAL A 45 16.84 22.72 -18.84
C VAL A 45 16.36 23.20 -20.22
N LYS A 46 15.24 23.91 -20.28
CA LYS A 46 14.67 24.48 -21.51
C LYS A 46 15.61 25.45 -22.23
N LYS A 47 16.46 26.19 -21.51
CA LYS A 47 17.47 27.07 -22.15
C LYS A 47 18.49 26.30 -22.98
N ARG A 48 18.72 25.02 -22.66
CA ARG A 48 19.71 24.14 -23.31
C ARG A 48 19.03 23.08 -24.18
N TRP A 49 17.78 23.31 -24.56
CA TRP A 49 16.98 22.30 -25.23
C TRP A 49 17.43 22.11 -26.68
N SER A 50 17.97 20.93 -26.98
CA SER A 50 18.09 20.42 -28.34
C SER A 50 16.98 19.38 -28.60
N LEU A 51 16.72 19.06 -29.87
CA LEU A 51 15.81 17.96 -30.25
C LEU A 51 16.16 16.64 -29.53
N VAL A 52 17.45 16.37 -29.34
CA VAL A 52 17.96 15.21 -28.57
C VAL A 52 17.76 15.41 -27.07
N GLY A 53 17.89 16.63 -26.56
CA GLY A 53 17.59 16.98 -25.17
C GLY A 53 16.10 16.85 -24.81
N ALA A 54 15.19 16.86 -25.79
CA ALA A 54 13.76 16.60 -25.60
C ALA A 54 13.42 15.12 -25.45
N LEU A 55 14.26 14.22 -25.93
CA LEU A 55 14.04 12.78 -25.81
C LEU A 55 14.12 12.31 -24.35
N LEU A 56 15.06 12.84 -23.57
CA LEU A 56 15.24 12.42 -22.18
C LEU A 56 13.97 12.64 -21.32
N PRO A 57 13.36 13.84 -21.22
CA PRO A 57 12.16 14.03 -20.42
C PRO A 57 10.97 13.21 -20.93
N VAL A 58 10.88 12.96 -22.25
CA VAL A 58 9.86 12.07 -22.82
C VAL A 58 10.09 10.63 -22.35
N LEU A 59 11.31 10.11 -22.45
CA LEU A 59 11.66 8.77 -21.99
C LEU A 59 11.44 8.60 -20.49
N LEU A 60 11.80 9.62 -19.69
CA LEU A 60 11.54 9.61 -18.25
C LEU A 60 10.03 9.60 -17.97
N THR A 61 9.24 10.42 -18.69
CA THR A 61 7.78 10.43 -18.53
C THR A 61 7.17 9.07 -18.91
N LEU A 62 7.61 8.48 -20.02
CA LEU A 62 7.12 7.17 -20.46
C LEU A 62 7.48 6.08 -19.45
N GLY A 63 8.73 6.03 -19.00
CA GLY A 63 9.23 4.98 -18.10
C GLY A 63 8.73 5.12 -16.66
N PHE A 64 8.64 6.34 -16.12
CA PHE A 64 8.33 6.59 -14.71
C PHE A 64 6.89 7.01 -14.44
N ILE A 65 6.14 7.41 -15.46
CA ILE A 65 4.74 7.85 -15.28
C ILE A 65 3.81 6.98 -16.12
N ALA A 66 3.97 6.96 -17.45
CA ALA A 66 3.02 6.27 -18.33
C ALA A 66 3.02 4.75 -18.11
N TYR A 67 4.20 4.12 -18.10
CA TYR A 67 4.31 2.67 -17.90
C TYR A 67 3.73 2.24 -16.53
N PRO A 68 4.10 2.85 -15.40
CA PRO A 68 3.52 2.47 -14.10
C PRO A 68 2.01 2.73 -14.00
N VAL A 69 1.49 3.81 -14.61
CA VAL A 69 0.05 4.08 -14.63
C VAL A 69 -0.70 2.93 -15.31
N VAL A 70 -0.21 2.43 -16.45
CA VAL A 70 -0.86 1.31 -17.13
C VAL A 70 -0.63 -0.01 -16.39
N ALA A 71 0.61 -0.28 -15.98
CA ALA A 71 1.00 -1.55 -15.36
C ALA A 71 0.37 -1.76 -13.97
N LEU A 72 0.09 -0.67 -13.24
CA LEU A 72 -0.44 -0.72 -11.89
C LEU A 72 -1.94 -0.48 -11.83
N TYR A 73 -2.65 -0.32 -12.95
CA TYR A 73 -4.10 -0.21 -12.91
C TYR A 73 -4.74 -1.47 -12.26
N PRO A 74 -5.68 -1.34 -11.30
CA PRO A 74 -6.22 -0.11 -10.68
C PRO A 74 -5.54 0.31 -9.35
N TYR A 75 -4.43 -0.31 -8.98
CA TYR A 75 -3.68 -0.13 -7.73
C TYR A 75 -2.58 0.93 -7.80
N TYR A 76 -2.91 2.16 -8.18
CA TYR A 76 -1.94 3.26 -8.27
C TYR A 76 -1.19 3.54 -6.95
N PHE A 77 -1.80 3.25 -5.80
CA PHE A 77 -1.15 3.39 -4.49
C PHE A 77 0.03 2.45 -4.27
N THR A 78 0.21 1.44 -5.14
CA THR A 78 1.39 0.56 -5.13
C THR A 78 2.57 1.13 -5.91
N TYR A 79 2.41 2.31 -6.52
CA TYR A 79 3.48 2.94 -7.28
C TYR A 79 4.60 3.41 -6.35
N THR A 80 5.81 2.94 -6.64
CA THR A 80 7.05 3.48 -6.11
C THR A 80 7.99 3.81 -7.25
N ASN A 81 8.68 4.94 -7.18
CA ASN A 81 9.67 5.30 -8.19
C ASN A 81 10.85 4.29 -8.14
N PRO A 82 11.08 3.50 -9.21
CA PRO A 82 12.08 2.43 -9.19
C PRO A 82 13.53 2.93 -9.04
N LEU A 83 13.81 4.24 -9.23
CA LEU A 83 15.13 4.82 -8.97
C LEU A 83 15.40 5.04 -7.48
N PHE A 84 14.36 5.33 -6.69
CA PHE A 84 14.51 5.79 -5.31
C PHE A 84 14.02 4.79 -4.27
N GLY A 85 13.37 3.69 -4.70
CA GLY A 85 13.00 2.62 -3.80
C GLY A 85 12.04 1.61 -4.40
N SER A 86 11.80 0.55 -3.62
CA SER A 86 10.79 -0.46 -3.91
C SER A 86 9.57 -0.27 -3.02
N ALA A 87 8.46 -0.86 -3.43
CA ALA A 87 7.24 -0.96 -2.65
C ALA A 87 7.52 -1.56 -1.25
N LYS A 88 8.40 -2.56 -1.16
CA LYS A 88 8.86 -3.15 0.11
C LYS A 88 9.57 -2.14 1.01
N ALA A 89 10.46 -1.33 0.44
CA ALA A 89 11.15 -0.27 1.19
C ALA A 89 10.18 0.82 1.67
N ALA A 90 9.18 1.17 0.84
CA ALA A 90 8.14 2.10 1.22
C ALA A 90 7.29 1.56 2.39
N ASN A 91 6.89 0.28 2.38
CA ASN A 91 6.15 -0.34 3.49
C ASN A 91 6.97 -0.35 4.80
N ALA A 92 8.30 -0.57 4.71
CA ALA A 92 9.18 -0.50 5.89
C ALA A 92 9.29 0.91 6.50
N LEU A 93 9.11 1.96 5.69
CA LEU A 93 9.16 3.36 6.14
C LEU A 93 7.81 3.88 6.60
N VAL A 94 6.76 3.60 5.84
CA VAL A 94 5.38 4.00 6.08
C VAL A 94 4.55 2.72 6.04
N ALA A 95 4.22 2.21 7.22
CA ALA A 95 3.46 0.99 7.37
C ALA A 95 2.22 1.00 6.46
N GLN A 96 2.15 0.01 5.57
CA GLN A 96 1.03 -0.20 4.68
C GLN A 96 -0.24 -0.43 5.48
N LYS A 97 -1.24 0.41 5.24
CA LYS A 97 -2.57 0.25 5.81
C LYS A 97 -3.47 -0.37 4.76
N PRO A 98 -4.02 -1.57 5.00
CA PRO A 98 -4.80 -2.25 3.99
C PRO A 98 -6.04 -1.47 3.57
N PHE A 99 -6.65 -0.64 4.43
CA PHE A 99 -7.74 0.33 4.16
C PHE A 99 -8.74 -0.03 3.04
N GLY A 100 -9.09 -1.31 2.90
CA GLY A 100 -9.96 -1.78 1.81
C GLY A 100 -9.32 -1.86 0.42
N ILE A 101 -8.03 -1.58 0.28
CA ILE A 101 -7.27 -1.77 -0.96
C ILE A 101 -7.35 -3.24 -1.38
N ALA A 102 -7.69 -3.43 -2.65
CA ALA A 102 -7.81 -4.74 -3.30
C ALA A 102 -8.84 -5.69 -2.69
N VAL A 103 -9.80 -5.19 -1.91
CA VAL A 103 -10.89 -6.01 -1.37
C VAL A 103 -11.70 -6.73 -2.46
N PRO A 104 -11.98 -6.15 -3.63
CA PRO A 104 -12.58 -6.88 -4.75
C PRO A 104 -11.75 -8.09 -5.21
N GLN A 105 -10.45 -7.91 -5.42
CA GLN A 105 -9.55 -9.01 -5.80
C GLN A 105 -9.38 -10.04 -4.68
N LEU A 106 -9.35 -9.60 -3.42
CA LEU A 106 -9.30 -10.49 -2.29
C LEU A 106 -10.53 -11.40 -2.23
N LYS A 107 -11.73 -10.86 -2.51
CA LYS A 107 -12.94 -11.67 -2.63
C LYS A 107 -12.78 -12.74 -3.72
N GLU A 108 -12.37 -12.34 -4.92
CA GLU A 108 -12.17 -13.28 -6.04
C GLU A 108 -11.12 -14.35 -5.68
N PHE A 109 -10.02 -13.94 -5.07
CA PHE A 109 -8.95 -14.82 -4.61
C PHE A 109 -9.45 -15.83 -3.58
N VAL A 110 -10.26 -15.38 -2.61
CA VAL A 110 -10.86 -16.26 -1.60
C VAL A 110 -11.80 -17.27 -2.25
N LEU A 111 -12.70 -16.81 -3.12
CA LEU A 111 -13.67 -17.70 -3.77
C LEU A 111 -13.00 -18.74 -4.68
N ALA A 112 -11.92 -18.35 -5.37
CA ALA A 112 -11.16 -19.25 -6.23
C ALA A 112 -10.40 -20.34 -5.47
N ASN A 113 -9.88 -20.04 -4.28
CA ASN A 113 -9.03 -20.97 -3.52
C ASN A 113 -9.79 -21.78 -2.45
N TYR A 114 -10.86 -21.23 -1.86
CA TYR A 114 -11.53 -21.82 -0.70
C TYR A 114 -13.03 -22.12 -0.92
N GLY A 115 -13.54 -21.88 -2.14
CA GLY A 115 -14.90 -22.24 -2.52
C GLY A 115 -15.95 -21.17 -2.22
N TYR A 116 -17.22 -21.59 -2.18
CA TYR A 116 -18.35 -20.66 -2.17
C TYR A 116 -18.57 -19.99 -0.81
N TYR A 117 -18.14 -18.74 -0.71
CA TYR A 117 -18.35 -17.83 0.41
C TYR A 117 -18.03 -18.41 1.81
N PRO A 118 -16.77 -18.79 2.08
CA PRO A 118 -16.33 -19.14 3.43
C PRO A 118 -16.57 -17.99 4.42
N LYS A 119 -16.71 -18.30 5.71
CA LYS A 119 -16.83 -17.29 6.76
C LYS A 119 -15.47 -16.65 7.02
N LEU A 120 -15.41 -15.32 6.96
CA LEU A 120 -14.17 -14.54 7.02
C LEU A 120 -14.08 -13.76 8.32
N GLY A 121 -12.95 -13.85 9.00
CA GLY A 121 -12.55 -12.98 10.10
C GLY A 121 -11.68 -11.83 9.60
N PHE A 122 -12.05 -10.59 9.95
CA PHE A 122 -11.26 -9.38 9.70
C PHE A 122 -11.13 -8.52 10.96
N VAL A 123 -10.09 -7.67 11.01
CA VAL A 123 -10.03 -6.55 11.97
C VAL A 123 -10.96 -5.40 11.53
N ASP A 124 -10.87 -4.98 10.26
CA ASP A 124 -11.81 -4.01 9.68
C ASP A 124 -12.78 -4.69 8.71
N THR A 125 -14.00 -4.95 9.20
CA THR A 125 -15.01 -5.67 8.43
C THR A 125 -15.72 -4.82 7.38
N LYS A 126 -15.67 -3.47 7.49
CA LYS A 126 -16.52 -2.58 6.68
C LYS A 126 -16.26 -2.72 5.17
N PRO A 127 -15.01 -2.70 4.68
CA PRO A 127 -14.75 -2.79 3.25
C PRO A 127 -15.23 -4.11 2.65
N MET A 128 -15.00 -5.23 3.33
CA MET A 128 -15.40 -6.55 2.83
C MET A 128 -16.91 -6.74 2.85
N LYS A 129 -17.60 -6.28 3.90
CA LYS A 129 -19.07 -6.31 4.01
C LYS A 129 -19.79 -5.58 2.87
N ALA A 130 -19.15 -4.58 2.26
CA ALA A 130 -19.74 -3.88 1.12
C ALA A 130 -19.89 -4.77 -0.14
N ILE A 131 -19.08 -5.82 -0.28
CA ILE A 131 -19.02 -6.65 -1.51
C ILE A 131 -19.19 -8.16 -1.27
N TYR A 132 -19.25 -8.57 0.00
CA TYR A 132 -19.35 -9.95 0.47
C TYR A 132 -20.56 -10.10 1.40
N PRO A 133 -21.24 -11.25 1.44
CA PRO A 133 -22.39 -11.46 2.31
C PRO A 133 -22.10 -11.07 3.78
N ASN A 134 -22.86 -10.12 4.30
CA ASN A 134 -22.66 -9.56 5.65
C ASN A 134 -22.66 -10.63 6.75
N SER A 135 -23.50 -11.66 6.61
CA SER A 135 -23.62 -12.79 7.55
C SER A 135 -22.41 -13.73 7.55
N ARG A 136 -21.43 -13.50 6.67
CA ARG A 136 -20.22 -14.29 6.51
C ARG A 136 -18.95 -13.52 6.90
N VAL A 137 -19.05 -12.26 7.33
CA VAL A 137 -17.89 -11.43 7.69
C VAL A 137 -17.96 -11.02 9.15
N PHE A 138 -16.96 -11.45 9.93
CA PHE A 138 -16.91 -11.33 11.38
C PHE A 138 -15.71 -10.49 11.82
N ASP A 139 -15.88 -9.75 12.91
CA ASP A 139 -14.78 -9.01 13.55
C ASP A 139 -14.05 -9.95 14.51
N ILE A 140 -12.77 -10.22 14.25
CA ILE A 140 -11.99 -11.18 15.05
C ILE A 140 -11.76 -10.72 16.50
N ARG A 141 -11.96 -9.44 16.80
CA ARG A 141 -11.83 -8.89 18.15
C ARG A 141 -13.10 -9.06 18.98
N VAL A 142 -14.21 -9.37 18.33
CA VAL A 142 -15.54 -9.52 18.96
C VAL A 142 -15.98 -10.98 18.95
N TYR A 143 -15.72 -11.69 17.85
CA TYR A 143 -16.13 -13.08 17.67
C TYR A 143 -14.94 -14.02 17.85
N GLY A 144 -15.13 -15.09 18.63
CA GLY A 144 -14.10 -16.12 18.83
C GLY A 144 -13.85 -16.97 17.57
N GLY A 145 -12.72 -17.69 17.58
CA GLY A 145 -12.22 -18.49 16.45
C GLY A 145 -13.21 -19.47 15.84
N GLY A 146 -14.22 -19.93 16.60
CA GLY A 146 -15.28 -20.83 16.13
C GLY A 146 -16.22 -20.21 15.08
N SER A 147 -16.29 -18.88 14.99
CA SER A 147 -17.30 -18.17 14.18
C SER A 147 -16.97 -18.07 12.70
N TYR A 148 -15.70 -18.27 12.32
CA TYR A 148 -15.20 -18.10 10.95
C TYR A 148 -14.32 -19.27 10.51
N ASP A 149 -14.17 -19.43 9.21
CA ASP A 149 -13.39 -20.51 8.58
C ASP A 149 -11.97 -20.02 8.20
N LEU A 150 -11.87 -18.74 7.84
CA LEU A 150 -10.63 -18.07 7.44
C LEU A 150 -10.41 -16.82 8.29
N VAL A 151 -9.17 -16.52 8.62
CA VAL A 151 -8.75 -15.22 9.18
C VAL A 151 -7.94 -14.48 8.13
N ILE A 152 -8.30 -13.23 7.87
CA ILE A 152 -7.64 -12.38 6.88
C ILE A 152 -7.06 -11.16 7.58
N LEU A 153 -5.73 -11.01 7.46
CA LEU A 153 -4.95 -9.97 8.12
C LEU A 153 -4.16 -9.16 7.11
N GLY A 154 -3.95 -7.88 7.39
CA GLY A 154 -2.99 -7.04 6.68
C GLY A 154 -1.53 -7.48 6.91
N PRO A 155 -0.58 -6.98 6.10
CA PRO A 155 0.84 -7.37 6.20
C PRO A 155 1.49 -6.95 7.53
N ASN A 156 0.95 -5.92 8.16
CA ASN A 156 1.42 -5.36 9.44
C ASN A 156 0.51 -5.76 10.62
N GLU A 157 -0.45 -6.66 10.40
CA GLU A 157 -1.32 -7.21 11.44
C GLU A 157 -0.79 -8.58 11.85
N GLU A 158 -0.74 -8.83 13.15
CA GLU A 158 -0.30 -10.11 13.72
C GLU A 158 -1.51 -10.97 14.10
N LEU A 159 -1.35 -12.29 13.97
CA LEU A 159 -2.38 -13.23 14.38
C LEU A 159 -2.44 -13.25 15.92
N PRO A 160 -3.60 -12.97 16.55
CA PRO A 160 -3.74 -13.06 18.00
C PRO A 160 -3.35 -14.44 18.52
N GLU A 161 -2.66 -14.52 19.67
CA GLU A 161 -2.18 -15.79 20.24
C GLU A 161 -3.31 -16.81 20.46
N GLU A 162 -4.50 -16.34 20.84
CA GLU A 162 -5.71 -17.16 21.02
C GLU A 162 -6.10 -17.91 19.74
N LEU A 163 -5.88 -17.29 18.58
CA LEU A 163 -6.15 -17.88 17.27
C LEU A 163 -4.96 -18.66 16.73
N ALA A 164 -3.76 -18.49 17.29
CA ALA A 164 -2.58 -19.27 16.94
C ALA A 164 -2.53 -20.61 17.68
N ASN A 165 -2.88 -20.62 18.98
CA ASN A 165 -2.66 -21.75 19.89
C ASN A 165 -3.94 -22.30 20.55
N GLY A 166 -5.12 -21.75 20.25
CA GLY A 166 -6.39 -22.20 20.84
C GLY A 166 -7.00 -23.43 20.17
N ASP A 167 -8.16 -23.86 20.67
CA ASP A 167 -8.97 -24.97 20.14
C ASP A 167 -9.40 -24.80 18.67
N HIS A 168 -9.28 -23.57 18.17
CA HIS A 168 -9.52 -23.19 16.78
C HIS A 168 -8.28 -22.52 16.21
N ALA A 169 -7.14 -23.22 16.22
CA ALA A 169 -5.88 -22.72 15.71
C ALA A 169 -5.97 -22.41 14.19
N PHE A 170 -5.40 -21.29 13.79
CA PHE A 170 -5.32 -20.83 12.42
C PHE A 170 -3.86 -20.84 11.97
N VAL A 171 -3.61 -21.44 10.81
CA VAL A 171 -2.26 -21.51 10.23
C VAL A 171 -2.24 -20.78 8.90
N PHE A 172 -1.12 -20.10 8.65
CA PHE A 172 -0.90 -19.39 7.40
C PHE A 172 -0.98 -20.36 6.23
N ASP A 173 -1.80 -20.04 5.23
CA ASP A 173 -1.86 -20.78 3.97
C ASP A 173 -1.24 -19.97 2.83
N ARG A 174 -1.78 -18.77 2.58
CA ARG A 174 -1.45 -17.97 1.39
C ARG A 174 -1.51 -16.48 1.66
N ALA A 175 -0.88 -15.72 0.76
CA ALA A 175 -0.91 -14.27 0.77
C ALA A 175 -1.25 -13.70 -0.62
N LEU A 176 -2.16 -12.73 -0.65
CA LEU A 176 -2.45 -11.95 -1.86
C LEU A 176 -1.35 -10.91 -2.06
N HIS A 177 -0.71 -10.98 -3.23
CA HIS A 177 0.34 -10.06 -3.63
C HIS A 177 -0.12 -9.15 -4.77
N ILE A 178 0.22 -7.86 -4.68
CA ILE A 178 -0.07 -6.85 -5.70
C ILE A 178 1.21 -6.06 -5.93
N ASN A 179 1.69 -6.05 -7.17
CA ASN A 179 2.96 -5.41 -7.53
C ASN A 179 4.13 -5.86 -6.63
N GLY A 180 4.19 -7.16 -6.30
CA GLY A 180 5.20 -7.73 -5.41
C GLY A 180 5.07 -7.36 -3.92
N LEU A 181 4.05 -6.58 -3.54
CA LEU A 181 3.69 -6.31 -2.16
C LEU A 181 2.66 -7.29 -1.64
N GLU A 182 2.89 -7.81 -0.45
CA GLU A 182 1.88 -8.51 0.30
C GLU A 182 0.81 -7.53 0.81
N TYR A 183 -0.46 -7.80 0.52
CA TYR A 183 -1.59 -6.96 0.95
C TYR A 183 -2.49 -7.65 1.96
N TRP A 184 -2.66 -8.97 1.83
CA TRP A 184 -3.55 -9.74 2.69
C TRP A 184 -2.98 -11.13 2.92
N ARG A 185 -2.79 -11.51 4.18
CA ARG A 185 -2.44 -12.86 4.63
C ARG A 185 -3.72 -13.61 4.97
N ILE A 186 -3.81 -14.84 4.52
CA ILE A 186 -4.96 -15.71 4.75
C ILE A 186 -4.50 -16.89 5.60
N TYR A 187 -5.18 -17.05 6.73
CA TYR A 187 -4.97 -18.14 7.66
C TYR A 187 -6.20 -19.03 7.64
N VAL A 188 -5.98 -20.34 7.61
CA VAL A 188 -7.02 -21.37 7.53
C VAL A 188 -7.13 -22.05 8.89
N LYS A 189 -8.37 -22.28 9.34
CA LYS A 189 -8.63 -23.04 10.55
C LYS A 189 -8.15 -24.48 10.40
N GLN A 190 -7.33 -24.95 11.35
CA GLN A 190 -7.00 -26.36 11.47
C GLN A 190 -8.21 -27.15 12.01
N LYS A 191 -8.45 -28.31 11.41
CA LYS A 191 -9.50 -29.25 11.84
C LYS A 191 -9.06 -30.08 13.01
#